data_AF-A0A2N9WS06-F1
#
_entry.id   AF-A0A2N9WS06-F1
#
_cell.length_a   1.000
_cell.length_b   1.000
_cell.length_c   1.000
_cell.angle_alpha   90.00
_cell.angle_beta   90.00
_cell.angle_gamma   90.00
#
_symmetry.space_group_name_H-M   'P 1'
#
loop_
_entity.id
_entity.type
_entity.pdbx_description
1 polymer ?
#
loop_
_entity_poly.entity_id
_entity_poly.type
_entity_poly.pdbx_seq_one_letter_code
_entity_poly.pdbx_strand_id
1 'polypeptide(L)'
;MHFRGHHYRYDEHGRTQTKQTIGATQHYHYDADHRLSEVRIEQLNKTERYRYLYDALGRRIEKQKLDREGKPYNRTRFLWDGLRMIQETGPNHPTSLYIYTDQNSYEPLARIDTDGNQEQHIRYFHTDLNGCPEELTDENGKILWECSFQLWGKRIHEIEHESVEQNLRYQGQYLDRETGLHYNTFRYYDPDIGRFTQPDPIGLLGGLNLYQYAPNGFTWVDPWGLSCFKIHSRIKESNKLVKEAEITGKSHQSSIDHLTKQLSLNNKNPGIGTKPIGHGISEARARDGARVYFREINDSIIEILGKSNKANQQTVINEVLKVFGRGA
;
A
#
# COMPACT_ATOMS: atom_id res chain seq x y z
N MET A 1 20.18 9.35 13.19
CA MET A 1 20.30 9.48 11.71
C MET A 1 20.13 10.94 11.34
N HIS A 2 20.93 11.47 10.42
CA HIS A 2 20.77 12.84 9.89
C HIS A 2 20.59 12.77 8.37
N PHE A 3 19.57 13.44 7.84
CA PHE A 3 19.30 13.46 6.40
C PHE A 3 18.57 14.75 6.01
N ARG A 4 19.13 15.52 5.06
CA ARG A 4 18.51 16.76 4.52
C ARG A 4 18.00 17.74 5.60
N GLY A 5 18.74 17.91 6.70
CA GLY A 5 18.35 18.80 7.81
C GLY A 5 17.32 18.22 8.78
N HIS A 6 16.93 16.95 8.58
CA HIS A 6 16.15 16.18 9.54
C HIS A 6 17.07 15.35 10.43
N HIS A 7 16.81 15.37 11.73
CA HIS A 7 17.55 14.58 12.71
C HIS A 7 16.63 13.61 13.46
N TYR A 8 16.96 12.33 13.38
CA TYR A 8 16.16 11.23 13.92
C TYR A 8 16.91 10.51 15.05
N ARG A 9 16.19 10.19 16.12
CA ARG A 9 16.60 9.25 17.16
C ARG A 9 15.63 8.09 17.21
N TYR A 10 16.15 6.94 17.60
CA TYR A 10 15.40 5.69 17.69
C TYR A 10 15.47 5.17 19.12
N ASP A 11 14.43 4.44 19.53
CA ASP A 11 14.44 3.73 20.80
C ASP A 11 15.22 2.40 20.70
N GLU A 12 15.26 1.66 21.80
CA GLU A 12 15.94 0.35 21.89
C GLU A 12 15.34 -0.73 20.97
N HIS A 13 14.09 -0.54 20.51
CA HIS A 13 13.40 -1.42 19.58
C HIS A 13 13.55 -0.96 18.12
N GLY A 14 14.35 0.08 17.85
CA GLY A 14 14.55 0.63 16.51
C GLY A 14 13.39 1.47 15.98
N ARG A 15 12.38 1.80 16.80
CA ARG A 15 11.28 2.67 16.40
C ARG A 15 11.70 4.12 16.54
N THR A 16 11.21 4.97 15.64
CA THR A 16 11.56 6.40 15.64
C THR A 16 11.04 7.06 16.90
N GLN A 17 11.91 7.50 17.79
CA GLN A 17 11.53 8.15 19.04
C GLN A 17 11.36 9.67 18.86
N THR A 18 12.22 10.30 18.07
CA THR A 18 12.14 11.73 17.78
C THR A 18 12.52 12.05 16.34
N LYS A 19 11.81 13.00 15.73
CA LYS A 19 12.14 13.63 14.44
C LYS A 19 12.24 15.14 14.64
N GLN A 20 13.43 15.69 14.44
CA GLN A 20 13.69 17.13 14.49
C GLN A 20 13.78 17.66 13.06
N THR A 21 13.02 18.72 12.78
CA THR A 21 13.06 19.49 11.54
C THR A 21 13.45 20.94 11.88
N ILE A 22 13.61 21.80 10.88
CA ILE A 22 14.01 23.20 11.08
C ILE A 22 13.03 23.99 11.97
N GLY A 23 11.75 23.61 12.01
CA GLY A 23 10.72 24.35 12.75
C GLY A 23 9.96 23.56 13.81
N ALA A 24 10.20 22.25 13.93
CA ALA A 24 9.45 21.40 14.86
C ALA A 24 10.28 20.22 15.36
N THR A 25 10.03 19.81 16.61
CA THR A 25 10.45 18.51 17.14
C THR A 25 9.21 17.65 17.36
N GLN A 26 9.16 16.49 16.73
CA GLN A 26 8.11 15.49 16.94
C GLN A 26 8.67 14.39 17.85
N HIS A 27 7.93 14.06 18.90
CA HIS A 27 8.20 12.96 19.82
C HIS A 27 7.13 11.89 19.63
N TYR A 28 7.55 10.65 19.39
CA TYR A 28 6.67 9.53 19.09
C TYR A 28 6.66 8.56 20.28
N HIS A 29 5.46 8.16 20.70
CA HIS A 29 5.25 7.21 21.79
C HIS A 29 4.50 5.99 21.28
N TYR A 30 5.00 4.81 21.62
CA TYR A 30 4.47 3.54 21.17
C TYR A 30 3.82 2.78 22.31
N ASP A 31 2.76 2.03 22.02
CA ASP A 31 2.15 1.12 22.97
C ASP A 31 2.96 -0.19 23.12
N ALA A 32 2.47 -1.10 23.97
CA ALA A 32 3.09 -2.39 24.22
C ALA A 32 3.09 -3.31 22.98
N ASP A 33 2.20 -3.07 22.01
CA ASP A 33 2.13 -3.80 20.73
C ASP A 33 2.98 -3.12 19.64
N HIS A 34 3.84 -2.17 20.01
CA HIS A 34 4.71 -1.40 19.11
C HIS A 34 3.98 -0.49 18.10
N ARG A 35 2.71 -0.17 18.32
CA ARG A 35 1.93 0.76 17.50
C ARG A 35 2.10 2.19 18.00
N LEU A 36 2.10 3.16 17.08
CA LEU A 36 2.23 4.57 17.44
C LEU A 36 0.96 5.02 18.18
N SER A 37 1.07 5.25 19.48
CA SER A 37 -0.08 5.58 20.34
C SER A 37 -0.26 7.08 20.57
N GLU A 38 0.83 7.84 20.58
CA GLU A 38 0.79 9.28 20.77
C GLU A 38 1.95 9.98 20.03
N VAL A 39 1.70 11.19 19.53
CA VAL A 39 2.72 12.11 19.04
C VAL A 39 2.59 13.45 19.75
N ARG A 40 3.71 13.96 20.26
CA ARG A 40 3.84 15.33 20.74
C ARG A 40 4.67 16.14 19.75
N ILE A 41 4.11 17.24 19.27
CA ILE A 41 4.75 18.13 18.29
C ILE A 41 5.06 19.44 19.00
N GLU A 42 6.33 19.79 19.09
CA GLU A 42 6.83 21.02 19.69
C GLU A 42 7.31 21.96 18.58
N GLN A 43 6.71 23.15 18.52
CA GLN A 43 7.05 24.26 17.64
C GLN A 43 7.30 25.50 18.50
N LEU A 44 7.81 26.57 17.89
CA LEU A 44 8.01 27.83 18.59
C LEU A 44 6.66 28.32 19.19
N ASN A 45 6.60 28.38 20.53
CA ASN A 45 5.43 28.79 21.32
C ASN A 45 4.17 27.91 21.19
N LYS A 46 4.26 26.73 20.58
CA LYS A 46 3.10 25.84 20.37
C LYS A 46 3.48 24.38 20.60
N THR A 47 2.68 23.70 21.42
CA THR A 47 2.77 22.25 21.58
C THR A 47 1.43 21.63 21.25
N GLU A 48 1.42 20.65 20.37
CA GLU A 48 0.23 19.87 20.00
C GLU A 48 0.45 18.41 20.36
N ARG A 49 -0.62 17.72 20.77
CA ARG A 49 -0.60 16.30 21.09
C ARG A 49 -1.71 15.58 20.33
N TYR A 50 -1.35 14.45 19.76
CA TYR A 50 -2.25 13.59 19.00
C TYR A 50 -2.18 12.17 19.53
N ARG A 51 -3.33 11.54 19.77
CA ARG A 51 -3.44 10.14 20.21
C ARG A 51 -4.11 9.32 19.13
N TYR A 52 -3.64 8.09 18.94
CA TYR A 52 -4.21 7.13 18.00
C TYR A 52 -4.74 5.92 18.74
N LEU A 53 -5.93 5.47 18.37
CA LEU A 53 -6.59 4.30 18.95
C LEU A 53 -6.74 3.21 17.89
N TYR A 54 -6.54 1.97 18.32
CA TYR A 54 -6.54 0.79 17.46
C TYR A 54 -7.55 -0.23 17.96
N ASP A 55 -8.08 -1.03 17.05
CA ASP A 55 -8.82 -2.23 17.41
C ASP A 55 -7.89 -3.44 17.65
N ALA A 56 -8.50 -4.59 18.00
CA ALA A 56 -7.78 -5.84 18.26
C ALA A 56 -7.05 -6.41 17.03
N LEU A 57 -7.42 -5.99 15.82
CA LEU A 57 -6.76 -6.40 14.58
C LEU A 57 -5.61 -5.45 14.21
N GLY A 58 -5.33 -4.42 15.02
CA GLY A 58 -4.28 -3.43 14.76
C GLY A 58 -4.68 -2.32 13.80
N ARG A 59 -5.96 -2.22 13.42
CA ARG A 59 -6.45 -1.15 12.53
C ARG A 59 -6.72 0.11 13.35
N ARG A 60 -6.31 1.27 12.85
CA ARG A 60 -6.56 2.55 13.53
C ARG A 60 -8.04 2.92 13.39
N ILE A 61 -8.74 3.03 14.51
CA ILE A 61 -10.17 3.36 14.57
C ILE A 61 -10.43 4.82 14.90
N GLU A 62 -9.49 5.51 15.57
CA GLU A 62 -9.64 6.92 15.92
C GLU A 62 -8.29 7.65 15.97
N LYS A 63 -8.28 8.89 15.49
CA LYS A 63 -7.23 9.90 15.68
C LYS A 63 -7.81 11.03 16.52
N GLN A 64 -7.13 11.40 17.60
CA GLN A 64 -7.59 12.42 18.54
C GLN A 64 -6.57 13.53 18.67
N LYS A 65 -7.02 14.79 18.62
CA LYS A 65 -6.22 15.95 19.05
C LYS A 65 -6.54 16.27 20.51
N LEU A 66 -5.51 16.34 21.33
CA LEU A 66 -5.63 16.51 22.78
C LEU A 66 -5.39 17.95 23.21
N ASP A 67 -6.14 18.39 24.22
CA ASP A 67 -5.90 19.66 24.91
C ASP A 67 -4.74 19.55 25.91
N ARG A 68 -4.49 20.61 26.68
CA ARG A 68 -3.42 20.66 27.69
C ARG A 68 -3.64 19.67 28.84
N GLU A 69 -4.88 19.30 29.13
CA GLU A 69 -5.25 18.34 30.16
C GLU A 69 -5.19 16.89 29.64
N GLY A 70 -4.92 16.70 28.35
CA GLY A 70 -4.89 15.39 27.70
C GLY A 70 -6.27 14.87 27.32
N LYS A 71 -7.31 15.71 27.33
CA LYS A 71 -8.65 15.36 26.88
C LYS A 71 -8.78 15.60 25.37
N PRO A 72 -9.43 14.69 24.63
CA PRO A 72 -9.64 14.85 23.20
C PRO A 72 -10.72 15.90 22.90
N TYR A 73 -10.36 16.96 22.16
CA TYR A 73 -11.30 18.01 21.74
C TYR A 73 -11.61 17.99 20.24
N ASN A 74 -10.85 17.24 19.45
CA ASN A 74 -11.13 16.97 18.04
C ASN A 74 -10.78 15.52 17.73
N ARG A 75 -11.58 14.86 16.88
CA ARG A 75 -11.49 13.43 16.62
C ARG A 75 -11.85 13.12 15.18
N THR A 76 -11.05 12.28 14.53
CA THR A 76 -11.38 11.63 13.25
C THR A 76 -11.53 10.14 13.51
N ARG A 77 -12.65 9.56 13.11
CA ARG A 77 -12.95 8.13 13.22
C ARG A 77 -12.80 7.47 11.87
N PHE A 78 -12.36 6.22 11.87
CA PHE A 78 -12.15 5.43 10.66
C PHE A 78 -13.02 4.18 10.67
N LEU A 79 -13.67 3.90 9.54
CA LEU A 79 -14.40 2.64 9.31
C LEU A 79 -13.62 1.75 8.35
N TRP A 80 -13.69 0.45 8.56
CA TRP A 80 -12.89 -0.54 7.85
C TRP A 80 -13.76 -1.67 7.29
N ASP A 81 -13.45 -2.10 6.07
CA ASP A 81 -13.90 -3.36 5.46
C ASP A 81 -12.67 -4.27 5.33
N GLY A 82 -12.62 -5.35 6.12
CA GLY A 82 -11.40 -6.15 6.28
C GLY A 82 -10.20 -5.28 6.73
N LEU A 83 -9.12 -5.26 5.94
CA LEU A 83 -7.93 -4.42 6.15
C LEU A 83 -7.92 -3.14 5.28
N ARG A 84 -9.06 -2.77 4.69
CA ARG A 84 -9.20 -1.57 3.86
C ARG A 84 -10.02 -0.51 4.59
N MET A 85 -9.43 0.67 4.80
CA MET A 85 -10.15 1.81 5.37
C MET A 85 -11.13 2.33 4.34
N ILE A 86 -12.43 2.33 4.66
CA ILE A 86 -13.48 2.72 3.73
C ILE A 86 -14.11 4.06 4.07
N GLN A 87 -13.93 4.57 5.29
CA GLN A 87 -14.54 5.84 5.68
C GLN A 87 -13.69 6.61 6.67
N GLU A 88 -13.76 7.93 6.58
CA GLU A 88 -13.40 8.82 7.67
C GLU A 88 -14.54 9.77 8.05
N THR A 89 -14.65 10.09 9.34
CA THR A 89 -15.67 11.00 9.87
C THR A 89 -15.08 11.86 10.98
N GLY A 90 -15.31 13.16 10.97
CA GLY A 90 -14.85 14.08 12.01
C GLY A 90 -15.68 15.35 12.10
N PRO A 91 -15.49 16.18 13.13
CA PRO A 91 -16.27 17.40 13.33
C PRO A 91 -15.87 18.54 12.38
N ASN A 92 -14.69 18.45 11.76
CA ASN A 92 -14.09 19.53 10.96
C ASN A 92 -13.97 19.21 9.47
N HIS A 93 -14.54 18.09 9.04
CA HIS A 93 -14.53 17.65 7.64
C HIS A 93 -15.79 16.80 7.38
N PRO A 94 -16.26 16.68 6.13
CA PRO A 94 -17.41 15.83 5.84
C PRO A 94 -17.11 14.35 6.16
N THR A 95 -18.18 13.57 6.26
CA THR A 95 -18.03 12.11 6.26
C THR A 95 -17.66 11.66 4.85
N SER A 96 -16.47 11.11 4.69
CA SER A 96 -15.95 10.70 3.39
C SER A 96 -15.92 9.19 3.30
N LEU A 97 -16.76 8.61 2.42
CA LEU A 97 -16.78 7.18 2.08
C LEU A 97 -15.95 6.96 0.81
N TYR A 98 -14.96 6.07 0.89
CA TYR A 98 -14.06 5.72 -0.20
C TYR A 98 -14.54 4.49 -0.96
N ILE A 99 -14.56 4.60 -2.29
CA ILE A 99 -14.87 3.53 -3.24
C ILE A 99 -13.57 3.19 -3.98
N TYR A 100 -13.28 1.89 -4.09
CA TYR A 100 -12.07 1.36 -4.70
C TYR A 100 -12.37 0.64 -6.02
N THR A 101 -11.37 0.51 -6.90
CA THR A 101 -11.54 -0.01 -8.27
C THR A 101 -12.03 -1.46 -8.34
N ASP A 102 -11.64 -2.31 -7.39
CA ASP A 102 -12.09 -3.69 -7.28
C ASP A 102 -12.11 -4.22 -5.83
N GLN A 103 -12.58 -5.46 -5.65
CA GLN A 103 -12.78 -6.07 -4.34
C GLN A 103 -11.47 -6.23 -3.53
N ASN A 104 -10.32 -6.37 -4.19
CA ASN A 104 -9.03 -6.62 -3.55
C ASN A 104 -8.02 -5.48 -3.75
N SER A 105 -8.43 -4.40 -4.41
CA SER A 105 -7.61 -3.23 -4.69
C SER A 105 -7.72 -2.17 -3.60
N TYR A 106 -6.63 -1.44 -3.44
CA TYR A 106 -6.53 -0.25 -2.59
C TYR A 106 -6.39 1.03 -3.44
N GLU A 107 -6.51 0.92 -4.77
CA GLU A 107 -6.58 2.05 -5.67
C GLU A 107 -7.95 2.73 -5.57
N PRO A 108 -8.00 4.00 -5.17
CA PRO A 108 -9.25 4.71 -5.00
C PRO A 108 -9.85 5.07 -6.36
N LEU A 109 -11.16 4.90 -6.49
CA LEU A 109 -11.95 5.22 -7.67
C LEU A 109 -12.78 6.49 -7.46
N ALA A 110 -13.52 6.54 -6.35
CA ALA A 110 -14.37 7.68 -6.01
C ALA A 110 -14.45 7.88 -4.50
N ARG A 111 -14.88 9.08 -4.09
CA ARG A 111 -15.20 9.42 -2.71
C ARG A 111 -16.57 10.08 -2.66
N ILE A 112 -17.42 9.62 -1.76
CA ILE A 112 -18.71 10.26 -1.48
C ILE A 112 -18.55 11.03 -0.18
N ASP A 113 -18.63 12.36 -0.25
CA ASP A 113 -18.66 13.19 0.95
C ASP A 113 -20.08 13.53 1.31
N THR A 114 -20.45 13.24 2.56
CA THR A 114 -21.71 13.64 3.16
C THR A 114 -21.44 14.73 4.17
N ASP A 115 -22.03 15.90 3.96
CA ASP A 115 -21.89 17.05 4.85
C ASP A 115 -22.89 17.00 6.03
N GLY A 116 -22.89 18.04 6.87
CA GLY A 116 -23.81 18.14 8.01
C GLY A 116 -25.30 18.23 7.62
N ASN A 117 -25.60 18.61 6.38
CA ASN A 117 -26.96 18.71 5.84
C ASN A 117 -27.40 17.42 5.11
N GLN A 118 -26.57 16.37 5.16
CA GLN A 118 -26.76 15.12 4.43
C GLN A 118 -26.72 15.26 2.90
N GLU A 119 -26.21 16.37 2.38
CA GLU A 119 -25.95 16.51 0.95
C GLU A 119 -24.76 15.63 0.57
N GLN A 120 -24.91 14.87 -0.51
CA GLN A 120 -23.89 13.94 -0.98
C GLN A 120 -23.22 14.49 -2.23
N HIS A 121 -21.91 14.61 -2.18
CA HIS A 121 -21.09 15.03 -3.31
C HIS A 121 -20.15 13.89 -3.70
N ILE A 122 -20.29 13.41 -4.93
CA ILE A 122 -19.44 12.35 -5.49
C ILE A 122 -18.22 13.02 -6.12
N ARG A 123 -17.04 12.55 -5.74
CA ARG A 123 -15.76 13.02 -6.26
C ARG A 123 -15.00 11.86 -6.88
N TYR A 124 -14.34 12.11 -8.00
CA TYR A 124 -13.63 11.08 -8.77
C TYR A 124 -12.13 11.26 -8.66
N PHE A 125 -11.43 10.17 -8.34
CA PHE A 125 -9.99 10.17 -8.25
C PHE A 125 -9.35 9.98 -9.62
N HIS A 126 -8.27 10.71 -9.87
CA HIS A 126 -7.33 10.44 -10.96
C HIS A 126 -5.98 10.09 -10.33
N THR A 127 -5.49 8.89 -10.64
CA THR A 127 -4.35 8.27 -9.98
C THR A 127 -3.15 8.11 -10.91
N ASP A 128 -1.95 8.18 -10.35
CA ASP A 128 -0.73 7.72 -11.01
C ASP A 128 -0.72 6.18 -11.12
N LEU A 129 0.22 5.60 -11.87
CA LEU A 129 0.38 4.15 -12.10
C LEU A 129 0.48 3.30 -10.83
N ASN A 130 0.92 3.87 -9.73
CA ASN A 130 1.00 3.21 -8.42
C ASN A 130 -0.28 3.38 -7.59
N GLY A 131 -1.34 4.00 -8.13
CA GLY A 131 -2.59 4.27 -7.45
C GLY A 131 -2.57 5.46 -6.50
N CYS A 132 -1.51 6.28 -6.51
CA CYS A 132 -1.46 7.54 -5.74
C CYS A 132 -2.43 8.57 -6.35
N PRO A 133 -3.37 9.13 -5.58
CA PRO A 133 -4.21 10.24 -6.04
C PRO A 133 -3.38 11.46 -6.46
N GLU A 134 -3.52 11.92 -7.70
CA GLU A 134 -2.93 13.17 -8.18
C GLU A 134 -3.99 14.27 -8.35
N GLU A 135 -5.23 13.91 -8.71
CA GLU A 135 -6.32 14.87 -8.87
C GLU A 135 -7.64 14.32 -8.32
N LEU A 136 -8.55 15.23 -7.99
CA LEU A 136 -9.91 14.95 -7.56
C LEU A 136 -10.88 15.88 -8.29
N THR A 137 -11.87 15.33 -8.99
CA THR A 137 -12.86 16.12 -9.76
C THR A 137 -14.28 15.92 -9.25
N ASP A 138 -15.15 16.90 -9.52
CA ASP A 138 -16.61 16.75 -9.37
C ASP A 138 -17.24 15.95 -10.52
N GLU A 139 -18.57 15.80 -10.51
CA GLU A 139 -19.34 15.12 -11.55
C GLU A 139 -19.32 15.81 -12.93
N ASN A 140 -18.93 17.08 -12.98
CA ASN A 140 -18.81 17.85 -14.22
C ASN A 140 -17.37 17.86 -14.76
N GLY A 141 -16.43 17.19 -14.07
CA GLY A 141 -15.01 17.16 -14.42
C GLY A 141 -14.24 18.39 -13.97
N LYS A 142 -14.79 19.24 -13.11
CA LYS A 142 -14.07 20.37 -12.52
C LYS A 142 -13.08 19.85 -11.48
N ILE A 143 -11.83 20.29 -11.56
CA ILE A 143 -10.79 19.96 -10.58
C ILE A 143 -11.09 20.66 -9.26
N LEU A 144 -11.17 19.88 -8.18
CA LEU A 144 -11.41 20.33 -6.81
C LEU A 144 -10.13 20.36 -5.99
N TRP A 145 -9.24 19.40 -6.24
CA TRP A 145 -7.96 19.22 -5.56
C TRP A 145 -6.96 18.59 -6.52
N GLU A 146 -5.70 19.02 -6.45
CA GLU A 146 -4.58 18.39 -7.16
C GLU A 146 -3.32 18.38 -6.30
N CYS A 147 -2.46 17.39 -6.50
CA CYS A 147 -1.19 17.27 -5.79
C CYS A 147 -0.15 16.52 -6.62
N SER A 148 1.09 17.02 -6.59
CA SER A 148 2.25 16.37 -7.20
C SER A 148 3.21 15.85 -6.15
N PHE A 149 3.83 14.70 -6.43
CA PHE A 149 4.69 13.99 -5.48
C PHE A 149 6.10 13.74 -6.03
N GLN A 150 7.07 13.71 -5.12
CA GLN A 150 8.36 13.09 -5.38
C GLN A 150 8.20 11.57 -5.39
N LEU A 151 9.23 10.87 -5.90
CA LEU A 151 9.26 9.40 -6.04
C LEU A 151 8.88 8.61 -4.76
N TRP A 152 9.11 9.17 -3.58
CA TRP A 152 8.86 8.54 -2.29
C TRP A 152 7.61 9.09 -1.58
N GLY A 153 6.69 9.71 -2.31
CA GLY A 153 5.41 10.19 -1.79
C GLY A 153 5.50 11.52 -1.05
N LYS A 154 6.67 12.17 -1.02
CA LYS A 154 6.80 13.52 -0.48
C LYS A 154 6.14 14.51 -1.44
N ARG A 155 5.12 15.23 -0.95
CA ARG A 155 4.45 16.29 -1.71
C ARG A 155 5.44 17.36 -2.19
N ILE A 156 5.33 17.74 -3.46
CA ILE A 156 5.99 18.91 -4.06
C ILE A 156 5.03 20.10 -3.99
N HIS A 157 3.81 19.91 -4.48
CA HIS A 157 2.77 20.93 -4.52
C HIS A 157 1.40 20.30 -4.25
N GLU A 158 0.50 21.05 -3.61
CA GLU A 158 -0.92 20.66 -3.39
C GLU A 158 -1.74 21.94 -3.54
N ILE A 159 -2.76 21.88 -4.41
CA ILE A 159 -3.71 22.96 -4.66
C ILE A 159 -5.09 22.48 -4.28
N GLU A 160 -5.72 23.26 -3.41
CA GLU A 160 -7.13 23.15 -3.06
C GLU A 160 -7.88 24.23 -3.86
N HIS A 161 -8.49 23.83 -4.99
CA HIS A 161 -9.31 24.74 -5.80
C HIS A 161 -10.63 25.07 -5.11
N GLU A 162 -11.10 24.14 -4.26
CA GLU A 162 -12.16 24.33 -3.29
C GLU A 162 -11.69 23.80 -1.93
N SER A 163 -12.43 24.08 -0.85
CA SER A 163 -12.12 23.63 0.51
C SER A 163 -12.35 22.11 0.68
N VAL A 164 -11.58 21.32 -0.06
CA VAL A 164 -11.65 19.86 -0.13
C VAL A 164 -10.26 19.32 0.16
N GLU A 165 -10.07 18.74 1.34
CA GLU A 165 -8.84 18.03 1.67
C GLU A 165 -8.88 16.58 1.17
N GLN A 166 -7.74 16.07 0.71
CA GLN A 166 -7.53 14.67 0.35
C GLN A 166 -6.30 14.08 1.06
N ASN A 167 -6.52 13.02 1.84
CA ASN A 167 -5.51 12.42 2.72
C ASN A 167 -5.00 11.05 2.23
N LEU A 168 -5.67 10.36 1.30
CA LEU A 168 -5.13 9.14 0.71
C LEU A 168 -3.82 9.41 -0.03
N ARG A 169 -2.86 8.49 0.07
CA ARG A 169 -1.55 8.55 -0.58
C ARG A 169 -1.35 7.32 -1.44
N TYR A 170 -0.18 6.68 -1.42
CA TYR A 170 -0.04 5.36 -2.05
C TYR A 170 -1.11 4.40 -1.53
N GLN A 171 -1.42 3.37 -2.31
CA GLN A 171 -2.43 2.38 -1.97
C GLN A 171 -2.25 1.88 -0.52
N GLY A 172 -3.32 2.00 0.28
CA GLY A 172 -3.34 1.65 1.72
C GLY A 172 -2.83 2.72 2.68
N GLN A 173 -2.34 3.84 2.17
CA GLN A 173 -1.77 4.93 2.98
C GLN A 173 -2.74 6.09 3.20
N TYR A 174 -2.68 6.64 4.41
CA TYR A 174 -3.41 7.85 4.83
C TYR A 174 -2.45 8.87 5.42
N LEU A 175 -2.44 10.10 4.90
CA LEU A 175 -1.63 11.20 5.40
C LEU A 175 -2.17 11.71 6.74
N ASP A 176 -1.33 11.64 7.76
CA ASP A 176 -1.51 12.42 8.97
C ASP A 176 -0.85 13.79 8.81
N ARG A 177 -1.66 14.78 8.38
CA ARG A 177 -1.18 16.15 8.10
C ARG A 177 -0.40 16.77 9.27
N GLU A 178 -0.72 16.40 10.51
CA GLU A 178 -0.03 16.92 11.70
C GLU A 178 1.43 16.46 11.79
N THR A 179 1.76 15.24 11.35
CA THR A 179 3.12 14.70 11.43
C THR A 179 3.85 14.72 10.10
N GLY A 180 3.09 14.70 8.99
CA GLY A 180 3.60 14.43 7.65
C GLY A 180 3.85 12.94 7.39
N LEU A 181 3.58 12.05 8.35
CA LEU A 181 3.70 10.61 8.18
C LEU A 181 2.46 10.06 7.45
N HIS A 182 2.68 8.99 6.70
CA HIS A 182 1.62 8.23 6.07
C HIS A 182 1.34 7.01 6.95
N TYR A 183 0.17 6.97 7.57
CA TYR A 183 -0.33 5.78 8.24
C TYR A 183 -0.58 4.68 7.21
N ASN A 184 0.06 3.53 7.38
CA ASN A 184 0.00 2.39 6.48
C ASN A 184 -0.31 1.12 7.28
N THR A 185 -1.57 1.00 7.70
CA THR A 185 -2.16 -0.09 8.51
C THR A 185 -1.35 -0.50 9.75
N PHE A 186 -0.27 -1.27 9.58
CA PHE A 186 0.58 -1.76 10.67
C PHE A 186 1.81 -0.89 10.95
N ARG A 187 2.19 0.01 10.03
CA ARG A 187 3.37 0.88 10.18
C ARG A 187 3.07 2.32 9.76
N TYR A 188 3.98 3.21 10.12
CA TYR A 188 3.98 4.60 9.67
C TYR A 188 5.14 4.84 8.72
N TYR A 189 4.85 5.31 7.53
CA TYR A 189 5.81 5.62 6.49
C TYR A 189 6.18 7.12 6.54
N ASP A 190 7.48 7.41 6.51
CA ASP A 190 7.99 8.77 6.46
C ASP A 190 8.43 9.10 5.02
N PRO A 191 7.65 9.91 4.27
CA PRO A 191 7.98 10.29 2.91
C PRO A 191 9.23 11.18 2.80
N ASP A 192 9.67 11.86 3.88
CA ASP A 192 10.86 12.71 3.83
C ASP A 192 12.14 11.90 3.62
N ILE A 193 12.16 10.65 4.09
CA ILE A 193 13.29 9.74 4.05
C ILE A 193 13.00 8.43 3.30
N GLY A 194 11.78 8.25 2.80
CA GLY A 194 11.37 7.11 1.99
C GLY A 194 11.40 5.76 2.71
N ARG A 195 11.03 5.72 3.99
CA ARG A 195 11.07 4.49 4.81
C ARG A 195 10.03 4.46 5.92
N PHE A 196 9.78 3.27 6.45
CA PHE A 196 8.99 3.12 7.67
C PHE A 196 9.72 3.66 8.91
N THR A 197 8.94 4.14 9.87
CA THR A 197 9.43 4.65 11.16
C THR A 197 9.62 3.55 12.20
N GLN A 198 9.04 2.36 11.97
CA GLN A 198 9.18 1.14 12.76
C GLN A 198 9.81 0.02 11.92
N PRO A 199 10.55 -0.92 12.55
CA PRO A 199 10.93 -2.16 11.90
C PRO A 199 9.70 -3.00 11.54
N ASP A 200 9.84 -3.87 10.54
CA ASP A 200 8.79 -4.77 10.11
C ASP A 200 8.35 -5.73 11.25
N PRO A 201 7.06 -5.73 11.65
CA PRO A 201 6.54 -6.62 12.67
C PRO A 201 6.72 -8.11 12.38
N ILE A 202 6.76 -8.50 11.09
CA ILE A 202 7.03 -9.90 10.70
C ILE A 202 8.54 -10.21 10.57
N GLY A 203 9.38 -9.25 10.94
CA GLY A 203 10.84 -9.40 10.98
C GLY A 203 11.43 -9.70 9.61
N LEU A 204 12.41 -10.61 9.57
CA LEU A 204 13.11 -10.97 8.33
C LEU A 204 12.20 -11.65 7.28
N LEU A 205 10.98 -12.06 7.64
CA LEU A 205 9.99 -12.52 6.67
C LEU A 205 9.54 -11.37 5.75
N GLY A 206 9.57 -10.13 6.22
CA GLY A 206 9.28 -8.93 5.43
C GLY A 206 10.44 -8.45 4.56
N GLY A 207 11.62 -9.09 4.69
CA GLY A 207 12.83 -8.77 3.95
C GLY A 207 14.02 -8.41 4.86
N LEU A 208 15.19 -8.26 4.24
CA LEU A 208 16.44 -7.97 4.97
C LEU A 208 16.49 -6.53 5.51
N ASN A 209 15.79 -5.59 4.85
CA ASN A 209 15.70 -4.21 5.31
C ASN A 209 14.34 -3.97 5.98
N LEU A 210 14.32 -4.07 7.30
CA LEU A 210 13.11 -3.95 8.13
C LEU A 210 12.39 -2.60 8.02
N TYR A 211 13.02 -1.58 7.44
CA TYR A 211 12.44 -0.23 7.30
C TYR A 211 12.02 0.08 5.85
N GLN A 212 12.24 -0.84 4.91
CA GLN A 212 11.93 -0.60 3.50
C GLN A 212 10.43 -0.53 3.25
N TYR A 213 9.98 0.50 2.52
CA TYR A 213 8.59 0.59 2.06
C TYR A 213 8.32 -0.38 0.91
N ALA A 214 9.04 -0.20 -0.21
CA ALA A 214 9.01 -1.12 -1.32
C ALA A 214 10.36 -1.12 -2.04
N PRO A 215 10.70 -2.18 -2.80
CA PRO A 215 11.88 -2.21 -3.66
C PRO A 215 11.93 -1.07 -4.70
N ASN A 216 10.77 -0.55 -5.13
CA ASN A 216 10.68 0.63 -5.99
C ASN A 216 9.31 1.33 -5.85
N GLY A 217 9.28 2.59 -5.38
CA GLY A 217 8.03 3.36 -5.17
C GLY A 217 7.25 3.75 -6.44
N PHE A 218 7.81 3.59 -7.63
CA PHE A 218 7.15 3.94 -8.90
C PHE A 218 6.15 2.88 -9.40
N THR A 219 6.38 1.60 -9.05
CA THR A 219 5.55 0.48 -9.55
C THR A 219 5.09 -0.47 -8.45
N TRP A 220 5.49 -0.23 -7.20
CA TRP A 220 5.20 -1.10 -6.07
C TRP A 220 4.42 -0.35 -5.01
N VAL A 221 3.51 -1.07 -4.38
CA VAL A 221 2.73 -0.61 -3.25
C VAL A 221 2.79 -1.67 -2.14
N ASP A 222 2.75 -1.25 -0.89
CA ASP A 222 2.61 -2.12 0.28
C ASP A 222 1.39 -1.66 1.08
N PRO A 223 0.16 -2.14 0.75
CA PRO A 223 -1.07 -1.61 1.34
C PRO A 223 -1.28 -1.93 2.82
N TRP A 224 -0.56 -2.94 3.34
CA TRP A 224 -0.62 -3.32 4.74
C TRP A 224 0.56 -2.79 5.53
N GLY A 225 1.64 -2.42 4.85
CA GLY A 225 2.91 -2.16 5.50
C GLY A 225 3.51 -3.45 6.04
N LEU A 226 3.35 -4.60 5.38
CA LEU A 226 3.85 -5.92 5.81
C LEU A 226 4.43 -6.72 4.64
N SER A 227 5.20 -6.09 3.75
CA SER A 227 5.88 -6.75 2.62
C SER A 227 4.95 -7.40 1.57
N CYS A 228 5.51 -7.65 0.39
CA CYS A 228 4.86 -8.24 -0.77
C CYS A 228 4.90 -9.80 -0.76
N PHE A 229 3.91 -10.45 -1.38
CA PHE A 229 3.62 -11.90 -1.36
C PHE A 229 4.85 -12.78 -1.58
N LYS A 230 4.90 -13.90 -0.85
CA LYS A 230 5.96 -14.90 -1.01
C LYS A 230 5.72 -15.72 -2.27
N ILE A 231 6.61 -15.57 -3.26
CA ILE A 231 6.60 -16.39 -4.47
C ILE A 231 7.35 -17.69 -4.21
N HIS A 232 6.66 -18.82 -4.38
CA HIS A 232 7.26 -20.15 -4.34
C HIS A 232 7.26 -20.78 -5.72
N SER A 233 8.43 -21.04 -6.30
CA SER A 233 8.51 -21.71 -7.61
C SER A 233 8.53 -23.23 -7.44
N ARG A 234 7.54 -23.91 -8.04
CA ARG A 234 7.44 -25.38 -8.08
C ARG A 234 7.81 -25.96 -9.45
N ILE A 235 8.32 -25.15 -10.37
CA ILE A 235 8.75 -25.57 -11.71
C ILE A 235 9.71 -26.77 -11.65
N LYS A 236 10.56 -26.82 -10.61
CA LYS A 236 11.56 -27.88 -10.41
C LYS A 236 10.98 -29.28 -10.14
N GLU A 237 9.67 -29.39 -9.85
CA GLU A 237 9.01 -30.68 -9.59
C GLU A 237 8.73 -31.49 -10.86
N SER A 238 8.92 -30.89 -12.05
CA SER A 238 8.89 -31.62 -13.31
C SER A 238 10.08 -31.22 -14.18
N ASN A 239 10.90 -32.21 -14.53
CA ASN A 239 12.02 -32.04 -15.47
C ASN A 239 11.56 -31.46 -16.81
N LYS A 240 10.32 -31.77 -17.22
CA LYS A 240 9.75 -31.24 -18.46
C LYS A 240 9.41 -29.76 -18.33
N LEU A 241 8.87 -29.31 -17.20
CA LEU A 241 8.60 -27.89 -16.93
C LEU A 241 9.89 -27.07 -16.84
N VAL A 242 10.94 -27.62 -16.24
CA VAL A 242 12.28 -26.99 -16.20
C VAL A 242 12.79 -26.75 -17.62
N LYS A 243 12.77 -27.78 -18.47
CA LYS A 243 13.25 -27.70 -19.85
C LYS A 243 12.49 -26.65 -20.67
N GLU A 244 11.16 -26.61 -20.56
CA GLU A 244 10.35 -25.61 -21.26
C GLU A 244 10.56 -24.18 -20.73
N ALA A 245 10.79 -24.03 -19.42
CA ALA A 245 11.11 -22.75 -18.82
C ALA A 245 12.48 -22.21 -19.29
N GLU A 246 13.49 -23.07 -19.44
CA GLU A 246 14.82 -22.69 -19.97
C GLU A 246 14.75 -22.22 -21.42
N ILE A 247 13.98 -22.92 -22.27
CA ILE A 247 13.75 -22.52 -23.66
C ILE A 247 13.13 -21.11 -23.71
N THR A 248 12.18 -20.85 -22.80
CA THR A 248 11.47 -19.57 -22.73
C THR A 248 12.35 -18.45 -22.17
N GLY A 249 13.16 -18.74 -21.15
CA GLY A 249 14.05 -17.78 -20.50
C GLY A 249 15.10 -17.18 -21.44
N LYS A 250 15.51 -17.88 -22.50
CA LYS A 250 16.50 -17.36 -23.46
C LYS A 250 16.07 -16.08 -24.19
N SER A 251 14.76 -15.87 -24.38
CA SER A 251 14.24 -14.74 -25.15
C SER A 251 13.24 -13.87 -24.39
N HIS A 252 12.67 -14.36 -23.29
CA HIS A 252 11.56 -13.69 -22.59
C HIS A 252 11.79 -13.52 -21.08
N GLN A 253 13.04 -13.65 -20.60
CA GLN A 253 13.36 -13.59 -19.17
C GLN A 253 12.83 -12.31 -18.50
N SER A 254 13.06 -11.15 -19.11
CA SER A 254 12.63 -9.85 -18.56
C SER A 254 11.12 -9.76 -18.37
N SER A 255 10.33 -10.26 -19.33
CA SER A 255 8.87 -10.25 -19.25
C SER A 255 8.33 -11.27 -18.25
N ILE A 256 8.98 -12.43 -18.14
CA ILE A 256 8.68 -13.42 -17.09
C ILE A 256 8.94 -12.86 -15.71
N ASP A 257 10.07 -12.20 -15.52
CA ASP A 257 10.44 -11.59 -14.24
C ASP A 257 9.47 -10.46 -13.91
N HIS A 258 9.06 -9.67 -14.90
CA HIS A 258 8.01 -8.66 -14.73
C HIS A 258 6.67 -9.29 -14.29
N LEU A 259 6.19 -10.34 -14.96
CA LEU A 259 4.93 -11.02 -14.59
C LEU A 259 5.02 -11.65 -13.18
N THR A 260 6.12 -12.35 -12.89
CA THR A 260 6.33 -13.01 -11.59
C THR A 260 6.42 -12.00 -10.46
N LYS A 261 7.09 -10.88 -10.72
CA LYS A 261 7.15 -9.74 -9.83
C LYS A 261 5.75 -9.18 -9.58
N GLN A 262 4.97 -8.87 -10.62
CA GLN A 262 3.60 -8.38 -10.44
C GLN A 262 2.72 -9.34 -9.63
N LEU A 263 2.85 -10.65 -9.84
CA LEU A 263 2.19 -11.65 -9.00
C LEU A 263 2.63 -11.53 -7.54
N SER A 264 3.91 -11.34 -7.25
CA SER A 264 4.39 -11.07 -5.89
C SER A 264 3.81 -9.79 -5.27
N LEU A 265 3.21 -8.90 -6.07
CA LEU A 265 2.55 -7.67 -5.61
C LEU A 265 1.04 -7.83 -5.41
N ASN A 266 0.52 -9.06 -5.35
CA ASN A 266 -0.92 -9.36 -5.37
C ASN A 266 -1.66 -8.91 -6.65
N ASN A 267 -0.95 -8.48 -7.70
CA ASN A 267 -1.60 -8.21 -8.97
C ASN A 267 -1.94 -9.55 -9.62
N LYS A 268 -3.17 -10.02 -9.41
CA LYS A 268 -3.70 -11.30 -9.93
C LYS A 268 -4.04 -11.25 -11.41
N ASN A 269 -3.90 -10.09 -12.07
CA ASN A 269 -4.17 -9.92 -13.49
C ASN A 269 -2.98 -9.26 -14.25
N PRO A 270 -1.74 -9.78 -14.13
CA PRO A 270 -0.59 -9.03 -14.64
C PRO A 270 -0.41 -9.14 -16.15
N GLY A 271 0.20 -8.10 -16.73
CA GLY A 271 0.51 -8.01 -18.16
C GLY A 271 -0.69 -7.57 -19.01
N ILE A 272 -1.02 -8.35 -20.05
CA ILE A 272 -2.19 -8.12 -20.92
C ILE A 272 -3.42 -8.93 -20.53
N GLY A 273 -3.37 -9.53 -19.34
CA GLY A 273 -4.50 -10.19 -18.72
C GLY A 273 -4.29 -11.68 -18.46
N THR A 274 -4.97 -12.16 -17.43
CA THR A 274 -4.94 -13.54 -16.97
C THR A 274 -6.08 -14.38 -17.51
N LYS A 275 -5.80 -15.67 -17.72
CA LYS A 275 -6.79 -16.66 -18.13
C LYS A 275 -6.78 -17.86 -17.18
N PRO A 276 -7.92 -18.25 -16.58
CA PRO A 276 -7.99 -19.49 -15.81
C PRO A 276 -7.80 -20.70 -16.75
N ILE A 277 -7.00 -21.67 -16.30
CA ILE A 277 -6.73 -22.92 -17.04
C ILE A 277 -7.25 -24.19 -16.32
N GLY A 278 -7.85 -24.02 -15.14
CA GLY A 278 -8.48 -25.08 -14.34
C GLY A 278 -7.73 -25.39 -13.04
N HIS A 279 -8.40 -26.06 -12.10
CA HIS A 279 -7.83 -26.50 -10.81
C HIS A 279 -7.20 -25.36 -9.96
N GLY A 280 -7.80 -24.16 -10.02
CA GLY A 280 -7.28 -22.97 -9.33
C GLY A 280 -6.02 -22.37 -9.96
N ILE A 281 -5.62 -22.84 -11.14
CA ILE A 281 -4.41 -22.38 -11.83
C ILE A 281 -4.80 -21.35 -12.90
N SER A 282 -4.03 -20.27 -12.95
CA SER A 282 -4.19 -19.15 -13.89
C SER A 282 -2.93 -18.95 -14.72
N GLU A 283 -3.12 -18.48 -15.95
CA GLU A 283 -2.08 -18.10 -16.90
C GLU A 283 -2.01 -16.58 -17.03
N ALA A 284 -0.92 -15.96 -16.61
CA ALA A 284 -0.59 -14.56 -16.88
C ALA A 284 0.16 -14.42 -18.21
N ARG A 285 -0.07 -13.31 -18.93
CA ARG A 285 0.42 -13.12 -20.31
C ARG A 285 1.06 -11.75 -20.49
N ALA A 286 2.21 -11.71 -21.15
CA ALA A 286 2.88 -10.48 -21.57
C ALA A 286 2.67 -10.20 -23.06
N ARG A 287 2.92 -8.95 -23.49
CA ARG A 287 2.74 -8.49 -24.89
C ARG A 287 3.64 -9.23 -25.88
N ASP A 288 4.86 -9.54 -25.47
CA ASP A 288 5.86 -10.26 -26.26
C ASP A 288 5.56 -11.77 -26.42
N GLY A 289 4.53 -12.27 -25.72
CA GLY A 289 4.11 -13.66 -25.77
C GLY A 289 4.63 -14.51 -24.61
N ALA A 290 5.36 -13.94 -23.65
CA ALA A 290 5.75 -14.62 -22.42
C ALA A 290 4.53 -14.94 -21.55
N ARG A 291 4.58 -16.07 -20.84
CA ARG A 291 3.51 -16.54 -19.96
C ARG A 291 4.04 -17.13 -18.67
N VAL A 292 3.29 -16.93 -17.59
CA VAL A 292 3.57 -17.45 -16.25
C VAL A 292 2.32 -18.13 -15.73
N TYR A 293 2.46 -19.38 -15.27
CA TYR A 293 1.38 -20.17 -14.70
C TYR A 293 1.49 -20.15 -13.19
N PHE A 294 0.42 -19.78 -12.50
CA PHE A 294 0.44 -19.60 -11.06
C PHE A 294 -0.85 -20.06 -10.39
N ARG A 295 -0.76 -20.34 -9.09
CA ARG A 295 -1.90 -20.65 -8.22
C ARG A 295 -1.71 -19.93 -6.89
N GLU A 296 -2.81 -19.44 -6.35
CA GLU A 296 -2.87 -18.91 -4.99
C GLU A 296 -3.14 -20.04 -4.00
N ILE A 297 -2.33 -20.12 -2.94
CA ILE A 297 -2.51 -21.09 -1.86
C ILE A 297 -3.27 -20.48 -0.69
N ASN A 298 -2.97 -19.22 -0.36
CA ASN A 298 -3.65 -18.40 0.62
C ASN A 298 -3.33 -16.91 0.36
N ASP A 299 -3.86 -16.02 1.20
CA ASP A 299 -3.73 -14.56 1.10
C ASP A 299 -2.29 -14.01 1.20
N SER A 300 -1.26 -14.86 1.19
CA SER A 300 0.15 -14.45 1.29
C SER A 300 1.12 -15.28 0.44
N ILE A 301 0.67 -16.36 -0.21
CA ILE A 301 1.53 -17.29 -0.95
C ILE A 301 0.99 -17.53 -2.37
N ILE A 302 1.83 -17.23 -3.35
CA ILE A 302 1.60 -17.56 -4.76
C ILE A 302 2.64 -18.58 -5.21
N GLU A 303 2.17 -19.70 -5.76
CA GLU A 303 3.00 -20.70 -6.38
C GLU A 303 3.16 -20.42 -7.87
N ILE A 304 4.41 -20.41 -8.37
CA ILE A 304 4.70 -20.40 -9.81
C ILE A 304 4.94 -21.83 -10.27
N LEU A 305 4.06 -22.29 -11.13
CA LEU A 305 3.99 -23.68 -11.57
C LEU A 305 4.69 -23.89 -12.91
N GLY A 306 4.76 -22.87 -13.77
CA GLY A 306 5.37 -22.99 -15.10
C GLY A 306 5.64 -21.64 -15.77
N LYS A 307 6.47 -21.68 -16.81
CA LYS A 307 6.80 -20.55 -17.69
C LYS A 307 6.76 -21.01 -19.14
N SER A 308 6.22 -20.20 -20.04
CA SER A 308 6.16 -20.55 -21.47
C SER A 308 6.16 -19.30 -22.37
N ASN A 309 6.30 -19.50 -23.67
CA ASN A 309 5.97 -18.51 -24.70
C ASN A 309 4.79 -19.01 -25.56
N LYS A 310 4.46 -18.27 -26.62
CA LYS A 310 3.42 -18.66 -27.59
C LYS A 310 3.64 -20.05 -28.20
N ALA A 311 4.87 -20.43 -28.49
CA ALA A 311 5.18 -21.67 -29.21
C ALA A 311 5.02 -22.93 -28.34
N ASN A 312 5.40 -22.89 -27.06
CA ASN A 312 5.35 -24.06 -26.16
C ASN A 312 4.20 -24.03 -25.15
N GLN A 313 3.24 -23.12 -25.31
CA GLN A 313 2.10 -22.93 -24.41
C GLN A 313 1.36 -24.22 -24.07
N GLN A 314 0.89 -24.93 -25.09
CA GLN A 314 0.02 -26.09 -24.89
C GLN A 314 0.76 -27.22 -24.17
N THR A 315 2.05 -27.38 -24.45
CA THR A 315 2.93 -28.34 -23.79
C THR A 315 3.04 -28.06 -22.30
N VAL A 316 3.25 -26.79 -21.93
CA VAL A 316 3.36 -26.37 -20.53
C VAL A 316 2.02 -26.48 -19.81
N ILE A 317 0.92 -26.06 -20.42
CA ILE A 317 -0.44 -26.21 -19.83
C ILE A 317 -0.74 -27.68 -19.51
N ASN A 318 -0.53 -28.58 -20.48
CA ASN A 318 -0.80 -30.00 -20.28
C ASN A 318 0.04 -30.60 -19.15
N GLU A 319 1.31 -30.19 -19.04
CA GLU A 319 2.20 -30.68 -18.00
C GLU A 319 1.88 -30.08 -16.62
N VAL A 320 1.58 -28.78 -16.54
CA VAL A 320 1.15 -28.11 -15.30
C VAL A 320 -0.13 -28.77 -14.76
N LEU A 321 -1.13 -29.00 -15.61
CA LEU A 321 -2.38 -29.66 -15.20
C LEU A 321 -2.17 -31.13 -14.82
N LYS A 322 -1.25 -31.84 -15.48
CA LYS A 322 -0.91 -33.22 -15.13
C LYS A 322 -0.25 -33.32 -13.75
N VAL A 323 0.69 -32.41 -13.44
CA VAL A 323 1.50 -32.44 -12.22
C VAL A 323 0.74 -31.84 -11.03
N PHE A 324 0.04 -30.73 -11.24
CA PHE A 324 -0.58 -29.94 -10.16
C PHE A 324 -2.10 -29.95 -10.16
N GLY A 325 -2.75 -30.53 -11.17
CA GLY A 325 -4.22 -30.60 -11.25
C GLY A 325 -4.85 -31.70 -10.41
N ARG A 326 -4.09 -32.67 -9.90
CA ARG A 326 -4.62 -33.74 -9.04
C ARG A 326 -4.29 -33.44 -7.59
N GLY A 327 -5.18 -32.71 -6.93
CA GLY A 327 -5.06 -32.34 -5.51
C GLY A 327 -5.72 -31.00 -5.23
N ALA A 328 -7.06 -31.00 -5.24
CA ALA A 328 -7.88 -30.00 -4.57
C ALA A 328 -8.81 -30.76 -3.62
#